data_AF-A0AAW6BW71-F1
#
_entry.id   AF-A0AAW6BW71-F1
#
_cell.length_a   1.000
_cell.length_b   1.000
_cell.length_c   1.000
_cell.angle_alpha   90.00
_cell.angle_beta   90.00
_cell.angle_gamma   90.00
#
_symmetry.space_group_name_H-M   'P 1'
#
loop_
_entity.id
_entity.type
_entity.pdbx_description
1 polymer ?
#
loop_
_entity_poly.entity_id
_entity_poly.type
_entity_poly.pdbx_seq_one_letter_code
_entity_poly.pdbx_strand_id
1 'polypeptide(L)'
;MDKPRICEVLGVEPEEKFEIRGNTLGRFRINKYGTFQIEISNDCWGFSTVECLNNLINHPENIARKPRWTEQEVERAKAIKVLYPVVKTLAYVDIVGQTFYMYDDEDNYKGSLDNLDETFPTLRSIRRATLDEIIGGAQ
;
A
#
# COMPACT_ATOMS: atom_id res chain seq x y z
N MET A 1 2.44 -19.75 -15.18
CA MET A 1 1.91 -18.74 -16.11
C MET A 1 2.46 -17.42 -15.67
N ASP A 2 2.93 -16.62 -16.62
CA ASP A 2 3.38 -15.26 -16.32
C ASP A 2 2.19 -14.38 -15.95
N LYS A 3 2.46 -13.31 -15.20
CA LYS A 3 1.46 -12.32 -14.81
C LYS A 3 0.81 -11.73 -16.07
N PRO A 4 -0.52 -11.74 -16.22
CA PRO A 4 -1.19 -11.14 -17.36
C PRO A 4 -0.85 -9.64 -17.48
N ARG A 5 -0.59 -9.15 -18.71
CA ARG A 5 -0.22 -7.74 -18.95
C ARG A 5 -1.21 -6.73 -18.37
N ILE A 6 -2.50 -7.06 -18.35
CA ILE A 6 -3.53 -6.18 -17.77
C ILE A 6 -3.34 -5.96 -16.25
N CYS A 7 -2.82 -6.95 -15.52
CA CYS A 7 -2.48 -6.79 -14.11
C CYS A 7 -1.39 -5.74 -13.91
N GLU A 8 -0.41 -5.67 -14.82
CA GLU A 8 0.65 -4.66 -14.79
C GLU A 8 0.11 -3.27 -15.12
N VAL A 9 -0.76 -3.16 -16.13
CA VAL A 9 -1.41 -1.90 -16.53
C VAL A 9 -2.24 -1.33 -15.37
N LEU A 10 -2.99 -2.18 -14.67
CA LEU A 10 -3.86 -1.77 -13.57
C LEU A 10 -3.11 -1.67 -12.21
N GLY A 11 -1.90 -2.24 -12.12
CA GLY A 11 -1.12 -2.31 -10.89
C GLY A 11 -1.79 -3.16 -9.80
N VAL A 12 -2.33 -4.33 -10.19
CA VAL A 12 -2.92 -5.35 -9.31
C VAL A 12 -2.21 -6.69 -9.49
N GLU A 13 -2.41 -7.62 -8.57
CA GLU A 13 -1.99 -9.01 -8.71
C GLU A 13 -3.11 -9.91 -9.28
N PRO A 14 -2.77 -11.01 -9.97
CA PRO A 14 -3.77 -11.99 -10.38
C PRO A 14 -4.53 -12.54 -9.17
N GLU A 15 -5.85 -12.64 -9.29
CA GLU A 15 -6.79 -13.02 -8.23
C GLU A 15 -6.91 -12.02 -7.06
N GLU A 16 -6.20 -10.88 -7.11
CA GLU A 16 -6.41 -9.79 -6.16
C GLU A 16 -7.83 -9.25 -6.30
N LYS A 17 -8.56 -9.22 -5.18
CA LYS A 17 -9.89 -8.62 -5.11
C LYS A 17 -9.74 -7.13 -4.82
N PHE A 18 -10.30 -6.28 -5.67
CA PHE A 18 -10.27 -4.83 -5.51
C PHE A 18 -11.64 -4.22 -5.77
N GLU A 19 -11.82 -2.98 -5.32
CA GLU A 19 -13.03 -2.19 -5.55
C GLU A 19 -12.72 -1.02 -6.49
N ILE A 20 -13.74 -0.46 -7.12
CA ILE A 20 -13.62 0.71 -7.98
C ILE A 20 -14.34 1.87 -7.30
N ARG A 21 -13.64 2.98 -7.06
CA ARG A 21 -14.18 4.20 -6.43
C ARG A 21 -15.43 4.65 -7.21
N GLY A 22 -16.53 4.86 -6.50
CA GLY A 22 -17.82 5.28 -7.08
C GLY A 22 -18.63 4.17 -7.77
N ASN A 23 -18.15 2.92 -7.79
CA ASN A 23 -18.89 1.78 -8.31
C ASN A 23 -19.63 1.05 -7.18
N THR A 24 -20.93 0.76 -7.38
CA THR A 24 -21.77 0.07 -6.39
C THR A 24 -22.02 -1.41 -6.72
N LEU A 25 -21.44 -1.93 -7.82
CA LEU A 25 -21.76 -3.27 -8.35
C LEU A 25 -21.06 -4.39 -7.58
N GLY A 26 -19.94 -4.12 -6.89
CA GLY A 26 -19.26 -5.11 -6.05
C GLY A 26 -17.74 -5.10 -6.19
N ARG A 27 -17.12 -6.25 -5.86
CA ARG A 27 -15.68 -6.47 -5.95
C ARG A 27 -15.31 -7.03 -7.32
N PHE A 28 -14.13 -6.63 -7.79
CA PHE A 28 -13.56 -7.02 -9.07
C PHE A 28 -12.27 -7.79 -8.86
N ARG A 29 -11.86 -8.55 -9.89
CA ARG A 29 -10.52 -9.15 -9.98
C ARG A 29 -10.08 -9.30 -11.42
N ILE A 30 -8.77 -9.49 -11.61
CA ILE A 30 -8.24 -10.09 -12.84
C ILE A 30 -7.88 -11.54 -12.52
N ASN A 31 -8.46 -12.52 -13.22
CA ASN A 31 -8.09 -13.92 -12.97
C ASN A 31 -6.69 -14.26 -13.52
N LYS A 32 -6.18 -15.45 -13.22
CA LYS A 32 -4.86 -15.94 -13.71
C LYS A 32 -4.67 -15.91 -15.24
N TYR A 33 -5.75 -15.83 -16.01
CA TYR A 33 -5.74 -15.78 -17.48
C TYR A 33 -5.91 -14.35 -18.04
N GLY A 34 -6.01 -13.34 -17.18
CA GLY A 34 -6.21 -11.94 -17.60
C GLY A 34 -7.67 -11.54 -17.83
N THR A 35 -8.64 -12.37 -17.44
CA THR A 35 -10.06 -12.03 -17.54
C THR A 35 -10.47 -11.10 -16.42
N PHE A 36 -11.09 -9.97 -16.76
CA PHE A 36 -11.70 -9.05 -15.81
C PHE A 36 -13.06 -9.55 -15.35
N GLN A 37 -13.18 -9.77 -14.05
CA GLN A 37 -14.35 -10.42 -13.44
C GLN A 37 -14.95 -9.57 -12.34
N ILE A 38 -16.25 -9.73 -12.13
CA ILE A 38 -17.02 -9.16 -11.02
C ILE A 38 -17.57 -10.30 -10.15
N GLU A 39 -17.58 -10.09 -8.84
CA GLU A 39 -18.16 -11.04 -7.89
C GLU A 39 -19.70 -10.98 -7.96
N ILE A 40 -20.34 -12.11 -8.30
CA ILE A 40 -21.81 -12.22 -8.40
C ILE A 40 -22.40 -12.68 -7.05
N SER A 41 -21.70 -13.58 -6.37
CA SER A 41 -22.01 -14.09 -5.04
C SER A 41 -20.72 -14.64 -4.43
N ASN A 42 -20.69 -14.96 -3.13
CA ASN A 42 -19.48 -15.39 -2.41
C ASN A 42 -18.59 -16.32 -3.25
N ASP A 43 -17.44 -15.79 -3.70
CA ASP A 43 -16.45 -16.48 -4.56
C ASP A 43 -16.97 -17.06 -5.89
N CYS A 44 -18.14 -16.63 -6.34
CA CYS A 44 -18.68 -16.85 -7.68
C CYS A 44 -18.41 -15.62 -8.55
N TRP A 45 -17.75 -15.82 -9.68
CA TRP A 45 -17.23 -14.74 -10.52
C TRP A 45 -17.81 -14.77 -11.92
N GLY A 46 -18.36 -13.64 -12.36
CA GLY A 46 -18.85 -13.41 -13.70
C GLY A 46 -17.93 -12.53 -14.52
N PHE A 47 -18.23 -12.39 -15.81
CA PHE A 47 -17.58 -11.38 -16.65
C PHE A 47 -18.03 -9.98 -16.23
N SER A 48 -17.08 -9.07 -16.08
CA SER A 48 -17.37 -7.65 -15.89
C SER A 48 -17.62 -6.96 -17.24
N THR A 49 -18.11 -5.72 -17.24
CA THR A 49 -18.38 -4.97 -18.46
C THR A 49 -17.09 -4.42 -19.08
N VAL A 50 -17.08 -4.32 -20.42
CA VAL A 50 -16.00 -3.67 -21.17
C VAL A 50 -15.87 -2.20 -20.80
N GLU A 51 -16.99 -1.53 -20.48
CA GLU A 51 -17.00 -0.14 -20.03
C GLU A 51 -16.22 0.05 -18.72
N CYS A 52 -16.41 -0.82 -17.72
CA CYS A 52 -15.64 -0.77 -16.48
C CYS A 52 -14.15 -0.98 -16.74
N LEU A 53 -13.80 -1.92 -17.62
CA LEU A 53 -12.40 -2.16 -17.98
C LEU A 53 -11.77 -0.95 -18.68
N ASN A 54 -12.48 -0.34 -19.65
CA ASN A 54 -12.01 0.85 -20.35
C ASN A 54 -11.81 2.02 -19.39
N ASN A 55 -12.71 2.20 -18.42
CA ASN A 55 -12.55 3.22 -17.39
C ASN A 55 -11.26 2.97 -16.59
N LEU A 56 -11.03 1.75 -16.12
CA LEU A 56 -9.84 1.41 -15.33
C LEU A 56 -8.53 1.49 -16.13
N ILE A 57 -8.53 1.18 -17.42
CA ILE A 57 -7.33 1.32 -18.27
C ILE A 57 -6.95 2.78 -18.43
N ASN A 58 -7.95 3.67 -18.61
CA ASN A 58 -7.70 5.11 -18.75
C ASN A 58 -7.48 5.81 -17.40
N HIS A 59 -8.05 5.26 -16.33
CA HIS A 59 -8.07 5.82 -14.98
C HIS A 59 -7.81 4.74 -13.92
N PRO A 60 -6.59 4.13 -13.87
CA PRO A 60 -6.26 3.09 -12.90
C PRO A 60 -6.30 3.60 -11.44
N GLU A 61 -6.22 4.91 -11.22
CA GLU A 61 -6.42 5.58 -9.93
C GLU A 61 -7.83 5.38 -9.34
N ASN A 62 -8.80 4.95 -10.16
CA ASN A 62 -10.13 4.61 -9.69
C ASN A 62 -10.16 3.28 -8.93
N ILE A 63 -9.12 2.45 -9.01
CA ILE A 63 -9.01 1.27 -8.15
C ILE A 63 -8.83 1.73 -6.71
N ALA A 64 -9.74 1.32 -5.83
CA ALA A 64 -9.65 1.58 -4.40
C ALA A 64 -8.51 0.73 -3.82
N ARG A 65 -7.30 1.29 -3.84
CA ARG A 65 -6.14 0.69 -3.21
C ARG A 65 -6.25 0.86 -1.70
N LYS A 66 -5.93 -0.20 -0.96
CA LYS A 66 -5.68 -0.05 0.47
C LYS A 66 -4.47 0.87 0.61
N PRO A 67 -4.55 1.96 1.39
CA PRO A 67 -3.41 2.80 1.63
C PRO A 67 -2.30 1.93 2.20
N ARG A 68 -1.06 2.15 1.72
CA ARG A 68 0.10 1.37 2.14
C ARG A 68 0.34 1.51 3.64
N TRP A 69 -0.06 2.65 4.20
CA TRP A 69 0.09 3.01 5.60
C TRP A 69 -1.28 3.16 6.26
N THR A 70 -1.38 2.74 7.51
CA THR A 70 -2.55 3.04 8.34
C THR A 70 -2.59 4.52 8.72
N GLU A 71 -3.77 5.06 9.02
CA GLU A 71 -3.90 6.45 9.51
C GLU A 71 -3.06 6.70 10.77
N GLN A 72 -2.97 5.72 11.67
CA GLN A 72 -2.12 5.82 12.86
C GLN A 72 -0.63 5.93 12.50
N GLU A 73 -0.13 5.13 11.55
CA GLU A 73 1.26 5.23 11.06
C GLU A 73 1.53 6.62 10.49
N VAL A 74 0.58 7.19 9.76
CA VAL A 74 0.68 8.55 9.21
C VAL A 74 0.70 9.61 10.32
N GLU A 75 -0.17 9.51 11.32
CA GLU A 75 -0.18 10.43 12.47
C GLU A 75 1.13 10.36 13.27
N ARG A 76 1.65 9.15 13.50
CA ARG A 76 2.93 8.94 14.17
C ARG A 76 4.10 9.51 13.36
N ALA A 77 4.11 9.32 12.04
CA ALA A 77 5.12 9.92 11.17
C ALA A 77 5.08 11.44 11.20
N LYS A 78 3.89 12.06 11.23
CA LYS A 78 3.73 13.51 11.43
C LYS A 78 4.28 13.96 12.78
N ALA A 79 4.00 13.22 13.86
CA ALA A 79 4.51 13.52 15.19
C ALA A 79 6.04 13.44 15.25
N ILE A 80 6.65 12.39 14.68
CA ILE A 80 8.11 12.24 14.59
C ILE A 80 8.71 13.40 13.79
N LYS A 81 8.12 13.79 12.66
CA LYS A 81 8.59 14.92 11.84
C LYS A 81 8.61 16.24 12.61
N VAL A 82 7.65 16.44 13.53
CA VAL A 82 7.59 17.64 14.39
C VAL A 82 8.61 17.57 15.53
N LEU A 83 8.70 16.42 16.21
CA LEU A 83 9.59 16.23 17.37
C LEU A 83 11.07 16.16 16.98
N TYR A 84 11.36 15.58 15.81
CA TYR A 84 12.70 15.35 15.30
C TYR A 84 12.80 15.83 13.84
N PRO A 85 12.82 17.16 13.60
CA PRO A 85 12.77 17.71 12.24
C PRO A 85 13.98 17.35 11.36
N VAL A 86 15.10 16.94 11.99
CA VAL A 86 16.30 16.43 11.31
C VAL A 86 16.14 15.00 10.81
N VAL A 87 15.13 14.26 11.28
CA VAL A 87 14.87 12.87 10.88
C VAL A 87 14.03 12.87 9.60
N LYS A 88 14.42 11.98 8.70
CA LYS A 88 13.89 11.89 7.34
C LYS A 88 13.45 10.47 7.02
N THR A 89 14.17 9.50 7.57
CA THR A 89 13.95 8.09 7.28
C THR A 89 13.85 7.27 8.55
N LEU A 90 12.90 6.34 8.54
CA LEU A 90 12.76 5.30 9.55
C LEU A 90 13.16 3.95 8.95
N ALA A 91 13.98 3.19 9.66
CA ALA A 91 14.34 1.83 9.30
C ALA A 91 14.05 0.86 10.43
N TYR A 92 13.34 -0.22 10.14
CA TYR A 92 13.14 -1.33 11.04
C TYR A 92 14.37 -2.23 11.06
N VAL A 93 14.99 -2.37 12.25
CA VAL A 93 16.18 -3.19 12.47
C VAL A 93 15.83 -4.31 13.44
N ASP A 94 15.98 -5.55 12.98
CA ASP A 94 15.69 -6.75 13.75
C ASP A 94 16.95 -7.21 14.51
N ILE A 95 17.30 -6.46 15.56
CA ILE A 95 18.36 -6.82 16.50
C ILE A 95 17.79 -6.62 17.91
N VAL A 96 17.85 -7.67 18.74
CA VAL A 96 17.56 -7.72 20.19
C VAL A 96 16.72 -6.54 20.70
N GLY A 97 15.40 -6.55 20.43
CA GLY A 97 14.48 -5.51 20.92
C GLY A 97 13.52 -4.91 19.88
N GLN A 98 13.65 -5.27 18.60
CA GLN A 98 12.81 -4.76 17.49
C GLN A 98 12.72 -3.22 17.50
N THR A 99 13.78 -2.58 16.99
CA THR A 99 14.00 -1.15 17.14
C THR A 99 13.92 -0.44 15.79
N PHE A 100 13.36 0.77 15.78
CA PHE A 100 13.41 1.64 14.61
C PHE A 100 14.57 2.60 14.71
N TYR A 101 15.41 2.65 13.67
CA TYR A 101 16.50 3.61 13.56
C TYR A 101 16.05 4.81 12.73
N MET A 102 16.44 5.98 13.22
CA MET A 102 16.13 7.27 12.61
C MET A 102 17.39 7.80 11.90
N TYR A 103 17.21 8.29 10.68
CA TYR A 103 18.30 8.84 9.86
C TYR A 103 17.93 10.21 9.31
N ASP A 104 18.93 11.06 9.08
CA ASP A 104 18.77 12.31 8.32
C ASP A 104 18.84 12.09 6.80
N ASP A 105 18.87 13.18 6.03
CA ASP A 105 18.94 13.16 4.56
C ASP A 105 20.27 12.59 4.02
N GLU A 106 21.32 12.53 4.85
CA GLU A 106 22.64 12.02 4.52
C GLU A 106 22.86 10.59 5.04
N ASP A 107 21.78 9.90 5.46
CA ASP A 107 21.80 8.56 6.07
C ASP A 107 22.65 8.48 7.36
N ASN A 108 22.86 9.61 8.05
CA ASN A 108 23.52 9.61 9.35
C ASN A 108 22.52 9.17 10.43
N TYR A 109 22.92 8.21 11.27
CA TYR A 109 22.12 7.76 12.41
C TYR A 109 21.86 8.91 13.41
N LYS A 110 20.58 9.14 13.74
CA LYS A 110 20.13 10.18 14.68
C LYS A 110 19.53 9.64 15.98
N GLY A 111 19.32 8.34 16.07
CA GLY A 111 18.77 7.72 17.27
C GLY A 111 17.87 6.53 16.94
N SER A 112 17.31 5.96 17.99
CA SER A 112 16.45 4.79 17.94
C SER A 112 15.15 5.02 18.71
N LEU A 113 14.12 4.29 18.30
CA LEU A 113 12.85 4.21 19.01
C LEU A 113 12.55 2.73 19.32
N ASP A 114 12.38 2.42 20.61
CA ASP A 114 12.14 1.06 21.10
C ASP A 114 10.65 0.72 21.21
N ASN A 115 10.31 -0.58 21.23
CA ASN A 115 8.95 -1.12 21.46
C ASN A 115 7.87 -0.62 20.50
N LEU A 116 8.22 -0.44 19.23
CA LEU A 116 7.32 0.13 18.22
C LEU A 116 6.72 -0.90 17.27
N ASP A 117 6.65 -2.15 17.71
CA ASP A 117 6.03 -3.25 17.00
C ASP A 117 4.60 -2.91 16.53
N GLU A 118 3.86 -2.17 17.35
CA GLU A 118 2.50 -1.67 17.05
C GLU A 118 2.49 -0.30 16.35
N THR A 119 3.63 0.37 16.28
CA THR A 119 3.73 1.77 15.83
C THR A 119 3.84 1.87 14.33
N PHE A 120 4.70 1.05 13.71
CA PHE A 120 4.85 0.95 12.25
C PHE A 120 4.88 -0.51 11.75
N PRO A 121 3.75 -1.25 11.83
CA PRO A 121 3.68 -2.63 11.34
C PRO A 121 4.07 -2.75 9.85
N THR A 122 3.74 -1.77 9.01
CA THR A 122 4.04 -1.78 7.58
C THR A 122 5.57 -1.75 7.34
N LEU A 123 6.32 -0.97 8.13
CA LEU A 123 7.78 -0.89 8.02
C LEU A 123 8.48 -2.22 8.32
N ARG A 124 7.87 -3.16 9.05
CA ARG A 124 8.46 -4.49 9.24
C ARG A 124 8.62 -5.24 7.93
N SER A 125 7.63 -5.11 7.04
CA SER A 125 7.61 -5.79 5.74
C SER A 125 8.58 -5.15 4.74
N ILE A 126 8.66 -3.82 4.72
CA ILE A 126 9.43 -3.08 3.70
C ILE A 126 10.80 -2.61 4.21
N ARG A 127 11.09 -2.83 5.50
CA ARG A 127 12.31 -2.50 6.24
C ARG A 127 12.65 -1.02 6.39
N ARG A 128 12.31 -0.14 5.44
CA ARG A 128 12.68 1.28 5.45
C ARG A 128 11.67 2.11 4.66
N ALA A 129 11.38 3.33 5.14
CA ALA A 129 10.66 4.35 4.38
C ALA A 129 10.97 5.75 4.93
N THR A 130 10.82 6.75 4.08
CA THR A 130 10.89 8.15 4.47
C THR A 130 9.61 8.58 5.18
N LEU A 131 9.70 9.60 6.05
CA LEU A 131 8.53 10.19 6.70
C LEU A 131 7.55 10.76 5.67
N ASP A 132 8.04 11.34 4.57
CA ASP A 132 7.19 11.89 3.51
C ASP A 132 6.44 10.81 2.73
N GLU A 133 7.05 9.65 2.47
CA GLU A 133 6.36 8.49 1.89
C GLU A 133 5.29 7.93 2.81
N ILE A 134 5.55 7.90 4.12
CA ILE A 134 4.55 7.46 5.11
C ILE A 134 3.39 8.46 5.16
N ILE A 135 3.69 9.75 5.27
CA ILE A 135 2.69 10.82 5.39
C ILE A 135 1.85 10.96 4.11
N GLY A 136 2.47 10.80 2.94
CA GLY A 136 1.81 10.89 1.65
C GLY A 136 1.07 9.62 1.23
N GLY A 137 1.41 8.45 1.78
CA GLY A 137 0.86 7.17 1.34
C GLY A 137 -0.48 6.76 1.96
N ALA A 138 -1.18 7.68 2.63
CA ALA A 138 -2.57 7.53 3.08
C ALA A 138 -3.62 8.03 2.06
N GLN A 139 -3.21 8.42 0.84
CA GLN A 139 -4.09 8.92 -0.23
C GLN A 139 -4.52 7.84 -1.24
#